data_AF-A0A6M1LAW5-F1
#
_entry.id   AF-A0A6M1LAW5-F1
#
_cell.length_a   1.000
_cell.length_b   1.000
_cell.length_c   1.000
_cell.angle_alpha   90.00
_cell.angle_beta   90.00
_cell.angle_gamma   90.00
#
_symmetry.space_group_name_H-M   'P 1'
#
loop_
_entity.id
_entity.type
_entity.pdbx_description
1 polymer ?
#
loop_
_entity_poly.entity_id
_entity_poly.type
_entity_poly.pdbx_seq_one_letter_code
_entity_poly.pdbx_strand_id
1 'polypeptide(L)'
;MLEELARAEVATRSCVHTAVWAMPESELIDALEAAHRLEQRLAAMKLTLVRELDGRGVAVAQGASSTAVWLRDRLRLGVPAARRLVDLAEALDREPDEVTAALAAGRVDLEQVRVIADVAATVRGCDACR
;
A
#
# COMPACT_ATOMS: atom_id res chain seq x y z
N MET A 1 4.81 10.94 12.38
CA MET A 1 4.27 9.76 11.66
C MET A 1 3.84 8.65 12.61
N LEU A 2 4.73 8.09 13.45
CA LEU A 2 4.38 6.99 14.36
C LEU A 2 3.24 7.34 15.33
N GLU A 3 3.24 8.56 15.90
CA GLU A 3 2.16 9.05 16.75
C GLU A 3 0.82 9.15 16.01
N GLU A 4 0.84 9.58 14.74
CA GLU A 4 -0.35 9.67 13.90
C GLU A 4 -0.90 8.28 13.55
N LEU A 5 -0.02 7.29 13.32
CA LEU A 5 -0.44 5.90 13.14
C LEU A 5 -1.02 5.28 14.40
N ALA A 6 -0.43 5.56 15.56
CA ALA A 6 -0.98 5.14 16.84
C ALA A 6 -2.35 5.77 17.09
N ARG A 7 -2.54 7.05 16.75
CA ARG A 7 -3.84 7.74 16.85
C ARG A 7 -4.86 7.13 15.91
N ALA A 8 -4.49 6.84 14.66
CA ALA A 8 -5.37 6.18 13.70
C ALA A 8 -5.79 4.80 14.19
N GLU A 9 -4.87 3.99 14.71
CA GLU A 9 -5.17 2.66 15.27
C GLU A 9 -6.18 2.74 16.43
N VAL A 10 -5.99 3.68 17.36
CA VAL A 10 -6.91 3.92 18.47
C VAL A 10 -8.28 4.37 17.95
N ALA A 11 -8.32 5.30 16.99
CA ALA A 11 -9.57 5.82 16.42
C ALA A 11 -10.38 4.74 15.68
N THR A 12 -9.73 3.83 14.95
CA THR A 12 -10.42 2.76 14.21
C THR A 12 -10.87 1.60 15.10
N ARG A 13 -10.36 1.50 16.34
CA ARG A 13 -10.64 0.38 17.24
C ARG A 13 -12.12 0.28 17.62
N SER A 14 -12.83 1.40 17.80
CA SER A 14 -14.26 1.36 18.10
C SER A 14 -15.09 0.89 16.91
N CYS A 15 -14.64 1.14 15.68
CA CYS A 15 -15.39 0.82 14.47
C CYS A 15 -15.66 -0.68 14.29
N VAL A 16 -14.77 -1.56 14.76
CA VAL A 16 -14.96 -3.02 14.66
C VAL A 16 -16.02 -3.57 15.62
N HIS A 17 -16.47 -2.76 16.58
CA HIS A 17 -17.53 -3.11 17.53
C HIS A 17 -18.88 -2.46 17.19
N THR A 18 -18.93 -1.66 16.13
CA THR A 18 -20.17 -1.01 15.68
C THR A 18 -21.15 -2.05 15.16
N ALA A 19 -22.43 -1.89 15.51
CA ALA A 19 -23.52 -2.74 15.02
C ALA A 19 -23.86 -2.43 13.55
N VAL A 20 -22.97 -2.81 12.62
CA VAL A 20 -23.10 -2.54 11.17
C VAL A 20 -24.46 -3.02 10.62
N TRP A 21 -24.99 -4.14 11.14
CA TRP A 21 -26.29 -4.68 10.76
C TRP A 21 -27.49 -3.74 11.04
N ALA A 22 -27.32 -2.76 11.94
CA ALA A 22 -28.36 -1.81 12.34
C ALA A 22 -28.21 -0.43 11.68
N MET A 23 -27.19 -0.22 10.84
CA MET A 23 -26.93 1.06 10.18
C MET A 23 -27.93 1.31 9.04
N PRO A 24 -28.36 2.56 8.83
CA PRO A 24 -29.01 2.98 7.59
C PRO A 24 -28.13 2.71 6.37
N GLU A 25 -28.74 2.42 5.22
CA GLU A 25 -28.01 2.10 3.98
C GLU A 25 -27.01 3.19 3.55
N SER A 26 -27.39 4.47 3.68
CA SER A 26 -26.48 5.58 3.36
C SER A 26 -25.25 5.61 4.27
N GLU A 27 -25.43 5.32 5.57
CA GLU A 27 -24.32 5.27 6.53
C GLU A 27 -23.41 4.07 6.26
N LEU A 28 -23.96 2.94 5.80
CA LEU A 28 -23.18 1.78 5.37
C LEU A 28 -22.27 2.11 4.18
N ILE A 29 -22.81 2.80 3.17
CA ILE A 29 -22.07 3.21 1.99
C ILE A 29 -20.95 4.18 2.39
N ASP A 30 -21.28 5.23 3.16
CA ASP A 30 -20.31 6.22 3.63
C ASP A 30 -19.19 5.58 4.46
N ALA A 31 -19.53 4.62 5.33
CA ALA A 31 -18.58 3.89 6.15
C ALA A 31 -17.65 3.01 5.31
N LEU A 32 -18.18 2.32 4.30
CA LEU A 32 -17.39 1.50 3.38
C LEU A 32 -16.41 2.35 2.58
N GLU A 33 -16.85 3.48 2.02
CA GLU A 33 -15.99 4.40 1.27
C GLU A 33 -14.91 5.03 2.16
N ALA A 34 -15.25 5.39 3.39
CA ALA A 34 -14.28 5.91 4.35
C ALA A 34 -13.23 4.86 4.73
N ALA A 35 -13.65 3.64 5.03
CA ALA A 35 -12.76 2.52 5.35
C ALA A 35 -11.82 2.22 4.17
N HIS A 36 -12.35 2.15 2.96
CA HIS A 36 -11.57 1.91 1.75
C HIS A 36 -10.52 3.00 1.50
N ARG A 37 -10.88 4.29 1.65
CA ARG A 37 -9.91 5.39 1.52
C ARG A 37 -8.80 5.33 2.56
N LEU A 38 -9.12 4.96 3.81
CA LEU A 38 -8.12 4.76 4.85
C LEU A 38 -7.19 3.59 4.51
N GLU A 39 -7.73 2.49 3.97
CA GLU A 39 -6.95 1.36 3.49
C GLU A 39 -5.96 1.77 2.38
N GLN A 40 -6.42 2.49 1.34
CA GLN A 40 -5.54 2.93 0.25
C GLN A 40 -4.47 3.91 0.73
N ARG A 41 -4.81 4.83 1.65
CA ARG A 41 -3.85 5.76 2.24
C ARG A 41 -2.77 5.05 3.04
N LEU A 42 -3.15 4.08 3.87
CA LEU A 42 -2.20 3.26 4.62
C LEU A 42 -1.37 2.37 3.70
N ALA A 43 -1.96 1.86 2.61
CA ALA A 43 -1.26 1.09 1.61
C ALA A 43 -0.18 1.92 0.90
N ALA A 44 -0.49 3.13 0.42
CA ALA A 44 0.47 4.04 -0.18
C ALA A 44 1.67 4.30 0.75
N MET A 45 1.39 4.69 2.00
CA MET A 45 2.43 4.93 3.00
C MET A 45 3.28 3.67 3.26
N LYS A 46 2.65 2.50 3.38
CA LYS A 46 3.36 1.23 3.59
C LYS A 46 4.29 0.91 2.40
N LEU A 47 3.85 1.13 1.17
CA LEU A 47 4.68 0.91 -0.02
C LEU A 47 5.91 1.84 -0.03
N THR A 48 5.74 3.13 0.30
CA THR A 48 6.88 4.05 0.47
C THR A 48 7.88 3.56 1.53
N LEU A 49 7.38 3.07 2.68
CA LEU A 49 8.26 2.51 3.72
C LEU A 49 8.98 1.24 3.27
N VAL A 50 8.29 0.34 2.57
CA VAL A 50 8.90 -0.87 2.01
C VAL A 50 9.98 -0.50 1.00
N ARG A 51 9.73 0.47 0.12
CA ARG A 51 10.70 0.93 -0.87
C ARG A 51 11.97 1.48 -0.20
N GLU A 52 11.81 2.32 0.82
CA GLU A 52 12.93 2.88 1.58
C GLU A 52 13.74 1.80 2.32
N LEU A 53 13.08 0.82 2.92
CA LEU A 53 13.74 -0.30 3.60
C LEU A 53 14.54 -1.15 2.62
N ASP A 54 13.97 -1.42 1.45
CA ASP A 54 14.60 -2.18 0.37
C ASP A 54 15.81 -1.43 -0.21
N GLY A 55 15.64 -0.16 -0.57
CA GLY A 55 16.71 0.68 -1.15
C GLY A 55 17.90 0.89 -0.21
N ARG A 56 17.66 0.91 1.10
CA ARG A 56 18.71 0.99 2.13
C ARG A 56 19.35 -0.36 2.47
N GLY A 57 18.85 -1.46 1.92
CA GLY A 57 19.33 -2.82 2.24
C GLY A 57 19.11 -3.22 3.70
N VAL A 58 18.10 -2.65 4.37
CA VAL A 58 17.86 -2.85 5.82
C VAL A 58 17.64 -4.33 6.15
N ALA A 59 16.94 -5.04 5.26
CA ALA A 59 16.72 -6.48 5.41
C ALA A 59 18.03 -7.27 5.43
N VAL A 60 18.94 -6.98 4.50
CA VAL A 60 20.24 -7.64 4.39
C VAL A 60 21.12 -7.30 5.58
N ALA A 61 21.13 -6.04 6.04
CA ALA A 61 21.83 -5.61 7.23
C ALA A 61 21.35 -6.33 8.51
N GLN A 62 20.11 -6.83 8.52
CA GLN A 62 19.53 -7.63 9.61
C GLN A 62 19.63 -9.14 9.38
N GLY A 63 20.39 -9.60 8.36
CA GLY A 63 20.66 -11.01 8.10
C GLY A 63 19.61 -11.74 7.25
N ALA A 64 18.60 -11.05 6.73
CA ALA A 64 17.66 -11.64 5.78
C ALA A 64 18.27 -11.69 4.37
N SER A 65 17.90 -12.70 3.57
CA SER A 65 18.39 -12.84 2.19
C SER A 65 17.74 -11.87 1.20
N SER A 66 16.62 -11.25 1.56
CA SER A 66 15.93 -10.21 0.79
C SER A 66 14.91 -9.48 1.64
N THR A 67 14.44 -8.33 1.18
CA THR A 67 13.34 -7.57 1.81
C THR A 67 12.06 -8.38 1.90
N ALA A 68 11.72 -9.17 0.88
CA ALA A 68 10.53 -10.03 0.91
C ALA A 68 10.61 -11.10 2.03
N VAL A 69 11.78 -11.71 2.25
CA VAL A 69 11.99 -12.66 3.36
C VAL A 69 11.85 -11.95 4.70
N TRP A 70 12.46 -10.78 4.85
CA TRP A 70 12.36 -9.97 6.05
C TRP A 70 10.92 -9.55 6.37
N LEU A 71 10.15 -9.12 5.37
CA LEU A 71 8.73 -8.74 5.52
C LEU A 71 7.85 -9.93 5.90
N ARG A 72 8.09 -11.11 5.33
CA ARG A 72 7.38 -12.34 5.73
C ARG A 72 7.50 -12.57 7.23
N ASP A 73 8.70 -12.49 7.77
CA ASP A 73 8.93 -12.78 9.19
C ASP A 73 8.42 -11.62 10.07
N ARG A 74 8.66 -10.37 9.68
CA ARG A 74 8.30 -9.19 10.47
C ARG A 74 6.79 -8.90 10.50
N LEU A 75 6.10 -9.14 9.39
CA LEU A 75 4.67 -8.84 9.21
C LEU A 75 3.79 -10.10 9.15
N ARG A 76 4.38 -11.29 9.34
CA ARG A 76 3.69 -12.59 9.30
C ARG A 76 2.94 -12.84 7.98
N LEU A 77 3.57 -12.49 6.86
CA LEU A 77 2.98 -12.62 5.52
C LEU A 77 3.39 -13.94 4.86
N GLY A 78 2.51 -14.47 4.01
CA GLY A 78 2.91 -15.51 3.05
C GLY A 78 3.95 -14.97 2.05
N VAL A 79 4.84 -15.84 1.54
CA VAL A 79 5.89 -15.44 0.57
C VAL A 79 5.32 -14.68 -0.64
N PRO A 80 4.21 -15.12 -1.27
CA PRO A 80 3.65 -14.40 -2.41
C PRO A 80 3.19 -12.98 -2.05
N ALA A 81 2.62 -12.77 -0.86
CA ALA A 81 2.18 -11.46 -0.42
C ALA A 81 3.36 -10.53 -0.11
N ALA A 82 4.42 -11.05 0.51
CA ALA A 82 5.62 -10.27 0.78
C ALA A 82 6.35 -9.82 -0.50
N ARG A 83 6.46 -10.72 -1.49
CA ARG A 83 7.03 -10.36 -2.81
C ARG A 83 6.20 -9.29 -3.51
N ARG A 84 4.88 -9.48 -3.59
CA ARG A 84 3.98 -8.47 -4.18
C ARG A 84 4.12 -7.09 -3.53
N LEU A 85 4.35 -7.02 -2.22
CA LEU A 85 4.57 -5.72 -1.55
C LEU A 85 5.87 -5.06 -2.00
N VAL A 86 6.95 -5.83 -2.17
CA VAL A 86 8.24 -5.29 -2.66
C VAL A 86 8.09 -4.86 -4.13
N ASP A 87 7.50 -5.71 -4.97
CA ASP A 87 7.30 -5.44 -6.39
C ASP A 87 6.43 -4.19 -6.61
N LEU A 88 5.31 -4.06 -5.87
CA LEU A 88 4.45 -2.88 -5.94
C LEU A 88 5.14 -1.62 -5.42
N ALA A 89 5.96 -1.74 -4.37
CA ALA A 89 6.71 -0.61 -3.84
C ALA A 89 7.73 -0.10 -4.87
N GLU A 90 8.41 -1.01 -5.56
CA GLU A 90 9.35 -0.68 -6.64
C GLU A 90 8.63 -0.15 -7.89
N ALA A 91 7.47 -0.68 -8.23
CA ALA A 91 6.66 -0.20 -9.35
C ALA A 91 6.19 1.24 -9.10
N LEU A 92 5.61 1.51 -7.93
CA LEU A 92 5.10 2.83 -7.55
C LEU A 92 6.22 3.89 -7.47
N ASP A 93 7.43 3.52 -7.03
CA ASP A 93 8.60 4.40 -6.97
C ASP A 93 9.06 4.92 -8.35
N ARG A 94 8.69 4.22 -9.43
CA ARG A 94 9.00 4.63 -10.81
C ARG A 94 7.90 5.48 -11.45
N GLU A 95 6.76 5.60 -10.79
CA GLU A 95 5.63 6.37 -11.29
C GLU A 95 5.69 7.84 -10.83
N PRO A 96 5.04 8.76 -11.55
CA PRO A 96 4.91 10.14 -11.11
C PRO A 96 4.21 10.26 -9.75
N ASP A 97 4.56 11.30 -8.98
CA ASP A 97 4.00 11.57 -7.66
C ASP A 97 2.46 11.65 -7.65
N GLU A 98 1.86 12.01 -8.78
CA GLU A 98 0.41 12.06 -8.98
C GLU A 98 -0.26 10.70 -8.79
N VAL A 99 0.41 9.59 -9.12
CA VAL A 99 -0.09 8.22 -8.93
C VAL A 99 -0.12 7.89 -7.44
N THR A 100 0.97 8.18 -6.72
CA THR A 100 1.03 8.02 -5.26
C THR A 100 -0.02 8.90 -4.57
N ALA A 101 -0.21 10.14 -5.02
CA ALA A 101 -1.23 11.04 -4.49
C ALA A 101 -2.65 10.55 -4.80
N ALA A 102 -2.89 9.92 -5.94
CA ALA A 102 -4.18 9.32 -6.29
C ALA A 102 -4.50 8.11 -5.39
N LEU A 103 -3.53 7.24 -5.16
CA LEU A 103 -3.67 6.10 -4.24
C LEU A 103 -3.91 6.61 -2.80
N ALA A 104 -3.12 7.58 -2.34
CA ALA A 104 -3.26 8.14 -0.99
C ALA A 104 -4.59 8.88 -0.76
N ALA A 105 -5.26 9.31 -1.84
CA ALA A 105 -6.60 9.89 -1.83
C ALA A 105 -7.72 8.85 -2.00
N GLY A 106 -7.38 7.58 -2.27
CA GLY A 106 -8.35 6.52 -2.62
C GLY A 106 -9.09 6.76 -3.93
N ARG A 107 -8.51 7.57 -4.84
CA ARG A 107 -9.03 7.77 -6.21
C ARG A 107 -8.68 6.61 -7.14
N VAL A 108 -7.64 5.87 -6.78
CA VAL A 108 -7.27 4.59 -7.36
C VAL A 108 -6.96 3.60 -6.24
N ASP A 109 -7.10 2.31 -6.52
CA ASP A 109 -6.67 1.24 -5.63
C ASP A 109 -5.30 0.66 -6.02
N LEU A 110 -4.76 -0.23 -5.19
CA LEU A 110 -3.48 -0.90 -5.43
C LEU A 110 -3.41 -1.69 -6.75
N GLU A 111 -4.52 -2.30 -7.16
CA GLU A 111 -4.56 -3.10 -8.37
C GLU A 111 -4.53 -2.21 -9.62
N GLN A 112 -5.25 -1.09 -9.58
CA GLN A 112 -5.18 -0.06 -10.60
C GLN A 112 -3.78 0.55 -10.71
N VAL A 113 -3.12 0.82 -9.58
CA VAL A 113 -1.73 1.29 -9.56
C VAL A 113 -0.79 0.27 -10.22
N ARG A 114 -0.97 -1.02 -9.94
CA ARG A 114 -0.20 -2.09 -10.58
C ARG A 114 -0.36 -2.06 -12.10
N VAL A 115 -1.60 -1.99 -12.58
CA VAL A 115 -1.90 -1.94 -14.01
C VAL A 115 -1.32 -0.68 -14.65
N ILE A 116 -1.44 0.48 -14.00
CA ILE A 116 -0.84 1.74 -14.47
C ILE A 116 0.66 1.59 -14.64
N ALA A 117 1.36 1.03 -13.64
CA ALA A 117 2.80 0.84 -13.70
C ALA A 117 3.23 -0.15 -14.79
N ASP A 118 2.49 -1.26 -14.97
CA ASP A 118 2.74 -2.25 -16.02
C ASP A 118 2.59 -1.62 -17.42
N VAL A 119 1.53 -0.84 -17.64
CA VAL A 119 1.29 -0.13 -18.90
C VAL A 119 2.35 0.96 -19.13
N ALA A 120 2.66 1.75 -18.11
CA ALA A 120 3.65 2.83 -18.22
C ALA A 120 5.06 2.29 -18.53
N ALA A 121 5.45 1.16 -17.94
CA ALA A 121 6.69 0.46 -18.27
C ALA A 121 6.71 -0.01 -19.74
N THR A 122 5.59 -0.53 -20.23
CA THR A 122 5.46 -0.97 -21.64
C THR A 122 5.60 0.20 -22.60
N VAL A 123 4.94 1.33 -22.33
CA VAL A 123 5.00 2.54 -23.18
C VAL A 123 6.42 3.11 -23.22
N ARG A 124 7.06 3.31 -22.04
CA ARG A 124 8.45 3.81 -21.95
C ARG A 124 9.45 2.90 -22.68
N GLY A 125 9.25 1.58 -22.61
CA GLY A 125 10.06 0.61 -23.34
C GLY A 125 9.85 0.65 -24.86
N CYS A 126 8.66 1.01 -25.33
CA CYS A 126 8.37 1.19 -26.75
C CYS A 126 9.01 2.48 -27.30
N ASP A 127 9.01 3.55 -26.51
CA ASP A 127 9.65 4.82 -26.88
C ASP A 127 11.18 4.69 -26.93
N ALA A 128 11.79 3.87 -26.08
CA ALA A 128 13.23 3.61 -26.10
C ALA A 128 13.71 2.81 -27.33
N CYS A 129 12.80 2.15 -28.05
CA CYS A 129 13.08 1.37 -29.26
C CYS A 129 12.92 2.19 -30.56
N ARG A 130 12.51 3.46 -30.48
CA ARG A 130 12.26 4.33 -31.63
C ARG A 130 13.36 5.37 -31.81
#